data_AF-A0A936MTK5-F1
#
_entry.id   AF-A0A936MTK5-F1
#
_cell.length_a   1.000
_cell.length_b   1.000
_cell.length_c   1.000
_cell.angle_alpha   90.00
_cell.angle_beta   90.00
_cell.angle_gamma   90.00
#
_symmetry.space_group_name_H-M   'P 1'
#
loop_
_entity.id
_entity.type
_entity.pdbx_description
1 polymer ?
#
loop_
_entity_poly.entity_id
_entity_poly.type
_entity_poly.pdbx_seq_one_letter_code
_entity_poly.pdbx_strand_id
1 'polypeptide(L)'
;MRAPVLVLGSNPVHLGEDALVEPPDATLGDIEALLEAKPRAALITSGGEAGFFRASLCLERGVLRVVLRRGAFEDAWERELSARAATFGAELFVHDDARGYGRVKPGARFSVGAPDATTWTRNASGLVIDAAWEEIAQNAVPLAMDPDIEGLPSNLEEVAFVNGDKPVLYLVVPTHDVNALRSKYSTAMLVCHETPLYVESATGRRVYEVASRETNSHVFISNDAALAQRAARLWDEGSSRNAVAIGELMGYPPCCVAAFVALGERGNNAALTYVTAARSRALGATFHAYLNSAVRHVIPCTPCSFGCSKAIRFAGRVLEALESSVSSALCKALGRPVLYFDEARAIAFEGARVDAKGIEYEEARFLPASAPLDPDEELRARRLFGALLAGPGKFVMKDDVFEVHAGGTVRRIARTNPKLGVLLPFPVEEIAQPALKHRLRTDTQSER
;
A
#
# COMPACT_ATOMS: atom_id res chain seq x y z
N MET A 1 -13.30 -28.51 22.53
CA MET A 1 -14.25 -28.17 21.45
C MET A 1 -13.48 -28.22 20.13
N ARG A 2 -14.12 -28.64 19.02
CA ARG A 2 -13.47 -28.60 17.69
C ARG A 2 -13.30 -27.13 17.27
N ALA A 3 -12.18 -26.79 16.64
CA ALA A 3 -12.01 -25.46 16.08
C ALA A 3 -13.08 -25.18 15.01
N PRO A 4 -13.64 -23.95 14.97
CA PRO A 4 -14.78 -23.64 14.12
C PRO A 4 -14.39 -23.62 12.64
N VAL A 5 -15.41 -23.62 11.78
CA VAL A 5 -15.26 -23.29 10.35
C VAL A 5 -15.74 -21.87 10.14
N LEU A 6 -14.96 -21.08 9.42
CA LEU A 6 -15.31 -19.70 9.09
C LEU A 6 -16.03 -19.66 7.73
N VAL A 7 -17.11 -18.90 7.62
CA VAL A 7 -17.84 -18.66 6.36
C VAL A 7 -17.76 -17.17 6.05
N LEU A 8 -17.10 -16.82 4.95
CA LEU A 8 -16.92 -15.44 4.51
C LEU A 8 -17.57 -15.22 3.14
N GLY A 9 -18.28 -14.12 2.98
CA GLY A 9 -18.98 -13.71 1.76
C GLY A 9 -20.50 -13.68 1.89
N SER A 10 -21.15 -13.10 0.89
CA SER A 10 -22.58 -12.80 0.89
C SER A 10 -23.50 -13.95 0.49
N ASN A 11 -22.95 -15.04 -0.05
CA ASN A 11 -23.78 -16.16 -0.51
C ASN A 11 -24.09 -17.10 0.66
N PRO A 12 -25.38 -17.44 0.89
CA PRO A 12 -25.78 -18.25 2.03
C PRO A 12 -25.25 -19.68 1.89
N VAL A 13 -24.76 -20.23 3.00
CA VAL A 13 -24.36 -21.63 3.11
C VAL A 13 -24.87 -22.19 4.43
N HIS A 14 -25.46 -23.38 4.39
CA HIS A 14 -25.84 -24.12 5.59
C HIS A 14 -24.68 -24.99 6.04
N LEU A 15 -23.99 -24.57 7.11
CA LEU A 15 -23.06 -25.40 7.86
C LEU A 15 -23.64 -25.66 9.26
N GLY A 16 -23.14 -26.69 9.95
CA GLY A 16 -23.59 -27.02 11.31
C GLY A 16 -23.34 -25.89 12.32
N GLU A 17 -23.86 -26.05 13.55
CA GLU A 17 -23.87 -25.03 14.61
C GLU A 17 -22.49 -24.47 15.00
N ASP A 18 -21.40 -25.19 14.67
CA ASP A 18 -20.01 -24.78 14.96
C ASP A 18 -19.44 -23.76 13.94
N ALA A 19 -20.23 -23.26 12.99
CA ALA A 19 -19.76 -22.33 11.96
C ALA A 19 -19.83 -20.86 12.43
N LEU A 20 -18.74 -20.14 12.23
CA LEU A 20 -18.68 -18.69 12.40
C LEU A 20 -18.97 -18.03 11.05
N VAL A 21 -19.95 -17.13 11.02
CA VAL A 21 -20.41 -16.51 9.76
C VAL A 21 -20.07 -15.02 9.78
N GLU A 22 -19.53 -14.53 8.67
CA GLU A 22 -19.32 -13.11 8.43
C GLU A 22 -20.65 -12.35 8.54
N PRO A 23 -20.74 -11.31 9.38
CA PRO A 23 -21.94 -10.50 9.45
C PRO A 23 -22.15 -9.72 8.14
N PRO A 24 -23.40 -9.32 7.82
CA PRO A 24 -23.65 -8.38 6.73
C PRO A 24 -22.81 -7.10 6.91
N ASP A 25 -22.27 -6.58 5.81
CA ASP A 25 -21.45 -5.36 5.79
C ASP A 25 -20.20 -5.40 6.70
N ALA A 26 -19.67 -6.60 6.97
CA ALA A 26 -18.49 -6.79 7.78
C ALA A 26 -17.30 -5.93 7.31
N THR A 27 -16.68 -5.28 8.27
CA THR A 27 -15.41 -4.56 8.11
C THR A 27 -14.23 -5.51 8.29
N LEU A 28 -13.01 -5.02 8.01
CA LEU A 28 -11.79 -5.77 8.27
C LEU A 28 -11.67 -6.16 9.74
N GLY A 29 -12.11 -5.28 10.66
CA GLY A 29 -12.09 -5.55 12.09
C GLY A 29 -12.98 -6.74 12.47
N ASP A 30 -14.18 -6.83 11.88
CA ASP A 30 -15.10 -7.94 12.13
C ASP A 30 -14.51 -9.27 11.64
N ILE A 31 -13.90 -9.28 10.45
CA ILE A 31 -13.28 -10.49 9.90
C ILE A 31 -12.07 -10.91 10.73
N GLU A 32 -11.23 -9.97 11.18
CA GLU A 32 -10.09 -10.28 12.06
C GLU A 32 -10.57 -10.86 13.41
N ALA A 33 -11.66 -10.32 13.99
CA ALA A 33 -12.25 -10.87 15.21
C ALA A 33 -12.72 -12.32 15.03
N LEU A 34 -13.28 -12.68 13.86
CA LEU A 34 -13.62 -14.07 13.55
C LEU A 34 -12.37 -14.97 13.41
N LEU A 35 -11.26 -14.43 12.89
CA LEU A 35 -10.00 -15.17 12.72
C LEU A 35 -9.27 -15.41 14.05
N GLU A 36 -9.49 -14.60 15.09
CA GLU A 36 -8.97 -14.82 16.44
C GLU A 36 -9.44 -16.15 17.06
N ALA A 37 -10.59 -16.68 16.61
CA ALA A 37 -11.08 -18.00 16.99
C ALA A 37 -10.24 -19.17 16.42
N LYS A 38 -9.20 -18.87 15.62
CA LYS A 38 -8.28 -19.84 14.99
C LYS A 38 -9.05 -20.94 14.23
N PRO A 39 -9.87 -20.57 13.23
CA PRO A 39 -10.69 -21.53 12.52
C PRO A 39 -9.83 -22.58 11.81
N ARG A 40 -10.30 -23.83 11.79
CA ARG A 40 -9.59 -24.93 11.12
C ARG A 40 -9.69 -24.89 9.61
N ALA A 41 -10.69 -24.17 9.08
CA ALA A 41 -10.93 -23.97 7.67
C ALA A 41 -11.76 -22.70 7.45
N ALA A 42 -11.65 -22.11 6.26
CA ALA A 42 -12.50 -21.03 5.80
C ALA A 42 -13.20 -21.42 4.49
N LEU A 43 -14.48 -21.08 4.37
CA LEU A 43 -15.28 -21.20 3.17
C LEU A 43 -15.56 -19.80 2.62
N ILE A 44 -15.15 -19.55 1.38
CA ILE A 44 -15.31 -18.28 0.68
C ILE A 44 -16.46 -18.42 -0.30
N THR A 45 -17.53 -17.68 -0.02
CA THR A 45 -18.81 -17.81 -0.72
C THR A 45 -19.01 -16.73 -1.77
N SER A 46 -18.32 -15.58 -1.65
CA SER A 46 -18.32 -14.51 -2.65
C SER A 46 -17.19 -14.65 -3.68
N GLY A 47 -17.44 -14.17 -4.89
CA GLY A 47 -16.45 -14.06 -5.96
C GLY A 47 -15.78 -12.69 -6.03
N GLY A 48 -15.06 -12.43 -7.12
CA GLY A 48 -14.43 -11.13 -7.40
C GLY A 48 -13.40 -10.70 -6.35
N GLU A 49 -13.00 -9.43 -6.35
CA GLU A 49 -11.94 -8.93 -5.45
C GLU A 49 -12.29 -9.12 -3.97
N ALA A 50 -13.55 -8.93 -3.61
CA ALA A 50 -14.08 -9.14 -2.27
C ALA A 50 -13.80 -10.55 -1.74
N GLY A 51 -14.14 -11.58 -2.52
CA GLY A 51 -13.88 -12.97 -2.16
C GLY A 51 -12.38 -13.30 -2.17
N PHE A 52 -11.64 -12.78 -3.16
CA PHE A 52 -10.22 -13.02 -3.31
C PHE A 52 -9.43 -12.51 -2.09
N PHE A 53 -9.68 -11.27 -1.66
CA PHE A 53 -8.97 -10.71 -0.52
C PHE A 53 -9.40 -11.32 0.81
N ARG A 54 -10.64 -11.82 0.95
CA ARG A 54 -11.06 -12.65 2.10
C ARG A 54 -10.29 -13.97 2.16
N ALA A 55 -10.16 -14.65 1.03
CA ALA A 55 -9.37 -15.87 0.92
C ALA A 55 -7.89 -15.61 1.29
N SER A 56 -7.28 -14.58 0.70
CA SER A 56 -5.90 -14.18 0.98
C SER A 56 -5.70 -13.86 2.45
N LEU A 57 -6.61 -13.09 3.07
CA LEU A 57 -6.55 -12.75 4.49
C LEU A 57 -6.55 -14.00 5.36
N CYS A 58 -7.41 -14.98 5.09
CA CYS A 58 -7.42 -16.25 5.83
C CYS A 58 -6.07 -16.98 5.77
N LEU A 59 -5.48 -17.08 4.57
CA LEU A 59 -4.18 -17.73 4.37
C LEU A 59 -3.07 -17.01 5.15
N GLU A 60 -3.03 -15.69 5.07
CA GLU A 60 -2.06 -14.84 5.77
C GLU A 60 -2.22 -14.84 7.30
N ARG A 61 -3.40 -15.20 7.81
CA ARG A 61 -3.67 -15.38 9.25
C ARG A 61 -3.55 -16.84 9.70
N GLY A 62 -3.05 -17.72 8.83
CA GLY A 62 -2.68 -19.10 9.18
C GLY A 62 -3.83 -20.11 9.08
N VAL A 63 -4.92 -19.78 8.39
CA VAL A 63 -5.97 -20.77 8.09
C VAL A 63 -5.44 -21.78 7.07
N LEU A 64 -5.24 -23.01 7.51
CA LEU A 64 -4.55 -24.06 6.74
C LEU A 64 -5.36 -24.61 5.56
N ARG A 65 -6.69 -24.43 5.57
CA ARG A 65 -7.58 -24.93 4.51
C ARG A 65 -8.58 -23.85 4.12
N VAL A 66 -8.51 -23.42 2.87
CA VAL A 66 -9.47 -22.47 2.30
C VAL A 66 -10.24 -23.16 1.18
N VAL A 67 -11.56 -23.06 1.22
CA VAL A 67 -12.47 -23.64 0.24
C VAL A 67 -13.14 -22.50 -0.51
N LEU A 68 -13.07 -22.54 -1.83
CA LEU A 68 -13.77 -21.63 -2.73
C LEU A 68 -15.00 -22.34 -3.31
N ARG A 69 -16.08 -21.61 -3.52
CA ARG A 69 -17.21 -22.12 -4.33
C ARG A 69 -16.81 -22.15 -5.81
N ARG A 70 -17.06 -23.25 -6.50
CA ARG A 70 -16.79 -23.35 -7.94
C ARG A 70 -17.53 -22.26 -8.72
N GLY A 71 -16.81 -21.63 -9.65
CA GLY A 71 -17.35 -20.56 -10.49
C GLY A 71 -17.42 -19.20 -9.81
N ALA A 72 -17.01 -19.09 -8.54
CA ALA A 72 -16.87 -17.79 -7.88
C ALA A 72 -15.65 -17.00 -8.40
N PHE A 73 -14.66 -17.69 -8.96
CA PHE A 73 -13.43 -17.10 -9.46
C PHE A 73 -13.08 -17.64 -10.84
N GLU A 74 -12.35 -16.84 -11.60
CA GLU A 74 -11.67 -17.30 -12.80
C GLU A 74 -10.52 -18.24 -12.43
N ASP A 75 -10.22 -19.23 -13.28
CA ASP A 75 -9.14 -20.21 -13.08
C ASP A 75 -7.79 -19.55 -12.72
N ALA A 76 -7.49 -18.39 -13.30
CA ALA A 76 -6.26 -17.66 -13.01
C ALA A 76 -6.19 -17.21 -11.53
N TRP A 77 -7.30 -16.74 -10.97
CA TRP A 77 -7.38 -16.28 -9.59
C TRP A 77 -7.36 -17.44 -8.61
N GLU A 78 -8.00 -18.57 -8.94
CA GLU A 78 -7.91 -19.79 -8.13
C GLU A 78 -6.46 -20.29 -8.04
N ARG A 79 -5.75 -20.30 -9.18
CA ARG A 79 -4.34 -20.71 -9.24
C ARG A 79 -3.40 -19.75 -8.50
N GLU A 80 -3.70 -18.45 -8.53
CA GLU A 80 -2.99 -17.43 -7.77
C GLU A 80 -3.18 -17.65 -6.26
N LEU A 81 -4.42 -17.80 -5.80
CA LEU A 81 -4.73 -18.09 -4.40
C LEU A 81 -4.08 -19.40 -3.95
N SER A 82 -3.99 -20.39 -4.82
CA SER A 82 -3.30 -21.64 -4.53
C SER A 82 -1.79 -21.44 -4.40
N ALA A 83 -1.18 -20.53 -5.17
CA ALA A 83 0.21 -20.13 -5.02
C ALA A 83 0.47 -19.33 -3.73
N ARG A 84 -0.49 -18.51 -3.30
CA ARG A 84 -0.47 -17.86 -1.98
C ARG A 84 -0.53 -18.90 -0.87
N ALA A 85 -1.47 -19.84 -0.94
CA ALA A 85 -1.64 -20.90 0.05
C ALA A 85 -0.35 -21.71 0.22
N ALA A 86 0.32 -22.06 -0.88
CA ALA A 86 1.61 -22.74 -0.84
C ALA A 86 2.70 -21.96 -0.06
N THR A 87 2.71 -20.61 -0.15
CA THR A 87 3.64 -19.75 0.64
C THR A 87 3.52 -20.00 2.14
N PHE A 88 2.29 -20.24 2.60
CA PHE A 88 1.96 -20.35 4.01
C PHE A 88 1.77 -21.81 4.45
N GLY A 89 2.12 -22.78 3.60
CA GLY A 89 1.92 -24.21 3.88
C GLY A 89 0.44 -24.60 4.00
N ALA A 90 -0.46 -23.83 3.38
CA ALA A 90 -1.90 -24.05 3.36
C ALA A 90 -2.36 -24.72 2.06
N GLU A 91 -3.60 -25.20 2.06
CA GLU A 91 -4.25 -25.83 0.92
C GLU A 91 -5.48 -25.04 0.47
N LEU A 92 -5.62 -24.94 -0.86
CA LEU A 92 -6.81 -24.37 -1.50
C LEU A 92 -7.63 -25.48 -2.16
N PHE A 93 -8.93 -25.47 -1.90
CA PHE A 93 -9.90 -26.37 -2.50
C PHE A 93 -10.98 -25.57 -3.23
N VAL A 94 -11.53 -26.17 -4.27
CA VAL A 94 -12.76 -25.70 -4.93
C VAL A 94 -13.84 -26.74 -4.70
N HIS A 95 -14.98 -26.31 -4.20
CA HIS A 95 -16.14 -27.15 -3.96
C HIS A 95 -17.18 -27.01 -5.06
N ASP A 96 -17.66 -28.15 -5.53
CA ASP A 96 -18.76 -28.32 -6.47
C ASP A 96 -19.78 -29.27 -5.83
N ASP A 97 -21.06 -28.88 -5.80
CA ASP A 97 -22.13 -29.66 -5.17
C ASP A 97 -22.28 -31.08 -5.78
N ALA A 98 -21.96 -31.25 -7.07
CA ALA A 98 -22.03 -32.52 -7.77
C ALA A 98 -20.74 -33.34 -7.67
N ARG A 99 -19.57 -32.68 -7.57
CA ARG A 99 -18.25 -33.34 -7.66
C ARG A 99 -17.46 -33.37 -6.35
N GLY A 100 -17.97 -32.74 -5.30
CA GLY A 100 -17.28 -32.63 -4.01
C GLY A 100 -16.14 -31.62 -4.05
N TYR A 101 -15.03 -31.95 -3.38
CA TYR A 101 -13.88 -31.06 -3.23
C TYR A 101 -12.76 -31.45 -4.20
N GLY A 102 -12.26 -30.47 -4.95
CA GLY A 102 -11.05 -30.60 -5.77
C GLY A 102 -9.94 -29.71 -5.22
N ARG A 103 -8.73 -30.25 -5.06
CA ARG A 103 -7.56 -29.44 -4.71
C ARG A 103 -7.09 -28.63 -5.92
N VAL A 104 -6.83 -27.34 -5.73
CA VAL A 104 -6.30 -26.46 -6.78
C VAL A 104 -4.78 -26.60 -6.84
N LYS A 105 -4.23 -26.61 -8.05
CA LYS A 105 -2.77 -26.59 -8.25
C LYS A 105 -2.26 -25.14 -8.25
N PRO A 106 -1.13 -24.85 -7.59
CA PRO A 106 -0.50 -23.52 -7.64
C PRO A 106 -0.18 -23.10 -9.09
N GLY A 107 -0.43 -21.84 -9.42
CA GLY A 107 -0.01 -21.25 -10.69
C GLY A 107 0.91 -20.04 -10.52
N ALA A 108 0.97 -19.21 -11.56
CA ALA A 108 1.73 -17.97 -11.54
C ALA A 108 1.09 -16.95 -10.59
N ARG A 109 1.92 -16.11 -9.98
CA ARG A 109 1.45 -15.00 -9.14
C ARG A 109 1.28 -13.73 -9.96
N PHE A 110 0.27 -12.94 -9.62
CA PHE A 110 0.05 -11.61 -10.18
C PHE A 110 -0.63 -10.71 -9.14
N SER A 111 -0.66 -9.41 -9.42
CA SER A 111 -1.15 -8.39 -8.49
C SER A 111 -2.63 -8.09 -8.71
N VAL A 112 -3.52 -8.84 -8.05
CA VAL A 112 -4.97 -8.55 -8.06
C VAL A 112 -5.24 -7.15 -7.51
N GLY A 113 -6.06 -6.38 -8.22
CA GLY A 113 -6.35 -4.98 -7.90
C GLY A 113 -5.38 -3.95 -8.52
N ALA A 114 -4.26 -4.39 -9.08
CA ALA A 114 -3.33 -3.52 -9.81
C ALA A 114 -3.50 -3.63 -11.34
N PRO A 115 -3.18 -2.56 -12.09
CA PRO A 115 -2.93 -2.66 -13.54
C PRO A 115 -1.84 -3.67 -13.87
N ASP A 116 -1.85 -4.19 -15.10
CA ASP A 116 -0.73 -4.99 -15.59
C ASP A 116 0.53 -4.13 -15.71
N ALA A 117 1.69 -4.72 -15.42
CA ALA A 117 2.98 -4.03 -15.43
C ALA A 117 3.24 -3.25 -16.74
N THR A 118 2.82 -3.80 -17.87
CA THR A 118 2.95 -3.19 -19.20
C THR A 118 2.08 -1.95 -19.41
N THR A 119 1.10 -1.71 -18.55
CA THR A 119 0.24 -0.51 -18.60
C THR A 119 1.03 0.73 -18.20
N TRP A 120 1.97 0.62 -17.27
CA TRP A 120 2.82 1.74 -16.86
C TRP A 120 3.93 2.06 -17.87
N THR A 121 4.27 1.15 -18.78
CA THR A 121 5.39 1.36 -19.73
C THR A 121 4.98 2.01 -21.06
N ARG A 122 3.69 2.11 -21.38
CA ARG A 122 3.17 2.68 -22.64
C ARG A 122 2.40 3.96 -22.36
N ASN A 123 2.99 5.13 -22.62
CA ASN A 123 2.35 6.45 -22.43
C ASN A 123 1.66 6.54 -21.06
N ALA A 124 2.49 6.50 -20.03
CA ALA A 124 2.19 5.98 -18.70
C ALA A 124 1.00 6.60 -17.96
N SER A 125 0.34 7.65 -18.49
CA SER A 125 -0.79 8.30 -17.81
C SER A 125 -2.04 7.44 -17.78
N GLY A 126 -2.19 6.47 -18.69
CA GLY A 126 -3.42 5.68 -18.77
C GLY A 126 -4.61 6.43 -19.32
N LEU A 127 -4.35 7.54 -20.01
CA LEU A 127 -5.35 8.48 -20.49
C LEU A 127 -5.37 8.51 -22.02
N VAL A 128 -6.56 8.66 -22.59
CA VAL A 128 -6.72 8.91 -24.02
C VAL A 128 -6.54 10.40 -24.25
N ILE A 129 -5.37 10.79 -24.76
CA ILE A 129 -5.02 12.18 -25.10
C ILE A 129 -5.10 12.32 -26.62
N ASP A 130 -6.20 12.88 -27.11
CA ASP A 130 -6.32 13.25 -28.51
C ASP A 130 -5.72 14.64 -28.78
N ALA A 131 -5.65 15.05 -30.05
CA ALA A 131 -5.06 16.33 -30.43
C ALA A 131 -5.75 17.54 -29.77
N ALA A 132 -7.06 17.46 -29.50
CA ALA A 132 -7.78 18.52 -28.82
C ALA A 132 -7.34 18.63 -27.35
N TRP A 133 -7.19 17.50 -26.65
CA TRP A 133 -6.64 17.48 -25.30
C TRP A 133 -5.17 17.92 -25.25
N GLU A 134 -4.36 17.58 -26.24
CA GLU A 134 -2.99 18.07 -26.33
C GLU A 134 -2.93 19.59 -26.45
N GLU A 135 -3.76 20.18 -27.32
CA GLU A 135 -3.85 21.63 -27.48
C GLU A 135 -4.33 22.33 -26.20
N ILE A 136 -5.37 21.79 -25.55
CA ILE A 136 -5.87 22.33 -24.28
C ILE A 136 -4.77 22.26 -23.21
N ALA A 137 -4.10 21.10 -23.07
CA ALA A 137 -3.04 20.93 -22.08
C ALA A 137 -1.87 21.88 -22.33
N GLN A 138 -1.42 22.04 -23.59
CA GLN A 138 -0.31 22.95 -23.93
C GLN A 138 -0.55 24.39 -23.47
N ASN A 139 -1.80 24.85 -23.50
CA ASN A 139 -2.21 26.19 -23.13
C ASN A 139 -2.67 26.32 -21.67
N ALA A 140 -2.80 25.20 -20.94
CA ALA A 140 -3.27 25.21 -19.57
C ALA A 140 -2.21 25.69 -18.58
N VAL A 141 -2.66 26.32 -17.50
CA VAL A 141 -1.81 26.58 -16.33
C VAL A 141 -1.47 25.23 -15.69
N PRO A 142 -0.18 24.90 -15.51
CA PRO A 142 0.20 23.66 -14.84
C PRO A 142 -0.31 23.67 -13.40
N LEU A 143 -0.74 22.50 -12.89
CA LEU A 143 -1.01 22.37 -11.46
C LEU A 143 0.19 22.82 -10.63
N ALA A 144 -0.10 23.55 -9.55
CA ALA A 144 0.90 23.92 -8.57
C ALA A 144 1.48 22.65 -7.92
N MET A 145 2.78 22.66 -7.67
CA MET A 145 3.41 21.63 -6.86
C MET A 145 2.95 21.81 -5.41
N ASP A 146 2.72 20.71 -4.73
CA ASP A 146 2.47 20.70 -3.30
C ASP A 146 3.70 21.24 -2.55
N PRO A 147 3.54 22.18 -1.60
CA PRO A 147 4.69 22.76 -0.93
C PRO A 147 5.35 21.75 0.01
N ASP A 148 6.67 21.84 0.13
CA ASP A 148 7.39 21.11 1.16
C ASP A 148 6.94 21.53 2.56
N ILE A 149 6.93 20.57 3.48
CA ILE A 149 6.71 20.83 4.90
C ILE A 149 8.07 21.20 5.52
N GLU A 150 8.21 22.46 5.89
CA GLU A 150 9.43 22.96 6.53
C GLU A 150 9.78 22.13 7.78
N GLY A 151 11.04 21.72 7.89
CA GLY A 151 11.53 20.91 9.00
C GLY A 151 11.17 19.42 8.95
N LEU A 152 10.42 18.96 7.95
CA LEU A 152 10.13 17.54 7.77
C LEU A 152 11.41 16.76 7.39
N PRO A 153 11.78 15.69 8.11
CA PRO A 153 12.90 14.86 7.73
C PRO A 153 12.71 14.24 6.34
N SER A 154 13.79 14.18 5.56
CA SER A 154 13.80 13.58 4.23
C SER A 154 13.43 12.10 4.25
N ASN A 155 13.67 11.40 5.36
CA ASN A 155 13.31 10.01 5.55
C ASN A 155 12.70 9.74 6.94
N LEU A 156 11.41 9.43 6.99
CA LEU A 156 10.69 9.14 8.24
C LEU A 156 11.02 7.75 8.81
N GLU A 157 11.62 6.86 8.02
CA GLU A 157 12.15 5.59 8.53
C GLU A 157 13.27 5.80 9.56
N GLU A 158 14.07 6.86 9.39
CA GLU A 158 15.12 7.19 10.32
C GLU A 158 14.57 7.64 11.68
N VAL A 159 13.42 8.33 11.67
CA VAL A 159 12.71 8.71 12.90
C VAL A 159 12.26 7.45 13.65
N ALA A 160 11.67 6.48 12.94
CA ALA A 160 11.31 5.18 13.51
C ALA A 160 12.52 4.43 14.11
N PHE A 161 13.67 4.48 13.45
CA PHE A 161 14.91 3.87 13.95
C PHE A 161 15.42 4.57 15.22
N VAL A 162 15.51 5.90 15.21
CA VAL A 162 15.98 6.70 16.35
C VAL A 162 15.08 6.50 17.58
N ASN A 163 13.76 6.34 17.39
CA ASN A 163 12.82 6.07 18.47
C ASN A 163 12.87 4.63 19.01
N GLY A 164 13.64 3.74 18.38
CA GLY A 164 13.70 2.32 18.74
C GLY A 164 12.53 1.47 18.24
N ASP A 165 11.65 2.03 17.42
CA ASP A 165 10.53 1.29 16.80
C ASP A 165 11.00 0.35 15.68
N LYS A 166 12.14 0.67 15.07
CA LYS A 166 12.77 -0.12 14.02
C LYS A 166 14.12 -0.65 14.50
N PRO A 167 14.27 -1.97 14.75
CA PRO A 167 15.54 -2.53 15.24
C PRO A 167 16.68 -2.45 14.21
N VAL A 168 16.34 -2.60 12.92
CA VAL A 168 17.29 -2.49 11.80
C VAL A 168 16.75 -1.50 10.77
N LEU A 169 17.44 -0.38 10.57
CA LEU A 169 17.20 0.59 9.50
C LEU A 169 17.78 0.06 8.18
N TYR A 170 17.02 0.14 7.09
CA TYR A 170 17.47 -0.31 5.77
C TYR A 170 17.30 0.80 4.75
N LEU A 171 18.43 1.27 4.23
CA LEU A 171 18.49 2.34 3.26
C LEU A 171 19.06 1.83 1.94
N VAL A 172 18.60 2.44 0.86
CA VAL A 172 19.24 2.36 -0.45
C VAL A 172 19.73 3.75 -0.78
N VAL A 173 21.04 3.94 -0.86
CA VAL A 173 21.65 5.24 -1.09
C VAL A 173 22.73 5.15 -2.17
N PRO A 174 23.09 6.27 -2.84
CA PRO A 174 24.27 6.30 -3.69
C PRO A 174 25.52 5.85 -2.93
N THR A 175 26.40 5.07 -3.56
CA THR A 175 27.58 4.51 -2.88
C THR A 175 28.49 5.59 -2.28
N HIS A 176 28.55 6.78 -2.90
CA HIS A 176 29.35 7.89 -2.39
C HIS A 176 28.82 8.49 -1.07
N ASP A 177 27.54 8.26 -0.72
CA ASP A 177 26.91 8.77 0.50
C ASP A 177 27.10 7.84 1.71
N VAL A 178 27.62 6.62 1.53
CA VAL A 178 27.80 5.64 2.61
C VAL A 178 28.71 6.17 3.73
N ASN A 179 29.73 6.96 3.41
CA ASN A 179 30.62 7.56 4.42
C ASN A 179 29.92 8.65 5.24
N ALA A 180 28.99 9.40 4.64
CA ALA A 180 28.16 10.36 5.35
C ALA A 180 27.23 9.65 6.34
N LEU A 181 26.60 8.53 5.91
CA LEU A 181 25.80 7.68 6.81
C LEU A 181 26.64 7.11 7.96
N ARG A 182 27.86 6.62 7.69
CA ARG A 182 28.75 6.09 8.73
C ARG A 182 29.09 7.15 9.77
N SER A 183 29.31 8.40 9.34
CA SER A 183 29.54 9.53 10.24
C SER A 183 28.30 9.86 11.07
N LYS A 184 27.12 9.88 10.42
CA LYS A 184 25.82 10.15 11.08
C LYS A 184 25.48 9.11 12.14
N TYR A 185 25.75 7.84 11.87
CA TYR A 185 25.45 6.71 12.76
C TYR A 185 26.72 6.09 13.35
N SER A 186 27.63 6.94 13.84
CA SER A 186 28.96 6.52 14.32
C SER A 186 28.96 5.52 15.49
N THR A 187 27.85 5.42 16.23
CA THR A 187 27.67 4.48 17.34
C THR A 187 26.95 3.19 16.95
N ALA A 188 26.38 3.12 15.74
CA ALA A 188 25.65 1.94 15.26
C ALA A 188 26.53 1.08 14.35
N MET A 189 26.24 -0.21 14.28
CA MET A 189 26.81 -1.09 13.26
C MET A 189 26.17 -0.79 11.92
N LEU A 190 27.01 -0.62 10.89
CA LEU A 190 26.61 -0.41 9.52
C LEU A 190 27.20 -1.52 8.64
N VAL A 191 26.33 -2.26 7.94
CA VAL A 191 26.72 -3.27 6.94
C VAL A 191 26.24 -2.80 5.58
N CYS A 192 27.13 -2.81 4.58
CA CYS A 192 26.89 -2.24 3.26
C CYS A 192 27.12 -3.29 2.16
N HIS A 193 26.21 -3.35 1.20
CA HIS A 193 26.32 -4.16 -0.01
C HIS A 193 26.14 -3.26 -1.23
N GLU A 194 27.22 -3.09 -2.00
CA GLU A 194 27.19 -2.31 -3.22
C GLU A 194 26.55 -3.13 -4.34
N THR A 195 25.60 -2.55 -5.06
CA THR A 195 24.94 -3.22 -6.18
C THR A 195 24.53 -2.18 -7.22
N PRO A 196 24.82 -2.40 -8.51
CA PRO A 196 24.22 -1.61 -9.58
C PRO A 196 22.70 -1.71 -9.51
N LEU A 197 22.06 -0.58 -9.29
CA LEU A 197 20.62 -0.50 -9.12
C LEU A 197 20.14 0.81 -9.73
N TYR A 198 19.09 0.69 -10.53
CA TYR A 198 18.30 1.79 -11.05
C TYR A 198 16.88 1.69 -10.47
N VAL A 199 16.24 2.84 -10.23
CA VAL A 199 14.83 2.92 -9.79
C VAL A 199 14.02 3.55 -10.91
N GLU A 200 13.06 2.82 -11.45
CA GLU A 200 12.14 3.32 -12.49
C GLU A 200 11.23 4.40 -11.89
N SER A 201 11.29 5.63 -12.44
CA SER A 201 10.55 6.78 -11.89
C SER A 201 9.05 6.56 -11.77
N ALA A 202 8.43 5.99 -12.81
CA ALA A 202 6.98 5.77 -12.84
C ALA A 202 6.53 4.83 -11.72
N THR A 203 7.15 3.66 -11.61
CA THR A 203 6.65 2.57 -10.75
C THR A 203 7.34 2.48 -9.39
N GLY A 204 8.46 3.19 -9.22
CA GLY A 204 9.40 2.98 -8.12
C GLY A 204 10.11 1.63 -8.18
N ARG A 205 10.06 0.94 -9.33
CA ARG A 205 10.61 -0.41 -9.46
C ARG A 205 12.12 -0.41 -9.42
N ARG A 206 12.68 -1.22 -8.52
CA ARG A 206 14.12 -1.51 -8.45
C ARG A 206 14.54 -2.47 -9.56
N VAL A 207 15.46 -2.03 -10.42
CA VAL A 207 16.02 -2.77 -11.55
C VAL A 207 17.52 -2.95 -11.32
N TYR A 208 17.94 -4.19 -11.12
CA TYR A 208 19.33 -4.57 -10.88
C TYR A 208 20.00 -4.89 -12.22
N GLU A 209 20.49 -3.88 -12.92
CA GLU A 209 21.15 -4.02 -14.23
C GLU A 209 22.60 -3.51 -14.18
N VAL A 210 23.51 -4.25 -14.84
CA VAL A 210 24.96 -4.00 -14.83
C VAL A 210 25.35 -2.71 -15.57
N ALA A 211 24.46 -2.19 -16.43
CA ALA A 211 24.74 -1.03 -17.27
C ALA A 211 24.41 0.33 -16.62
N SER A 212 23.84 0.36 -15.40
CA SER A 212 23.60 1.64 -14.72
C SER A 212 24.95 2.28 -14.34
N ARG A 213 25.12 3.57 -14.69
CA ARG A 213 26.32 4.33 -14.31
C ARG A 213 26.36 4.67 -12.83
N GLU A 214 25.22 4.63 -12.16
CA GLU A 214 25.11 4.89 -10.73
C GLU A 214 25.16 3.58 -9.95
N THR A 215 26.11 3.50 -9.03
CA THR A 215 26.20 2.43 -8.04
C THR A 215 25.44 2.89 -6.79
N ASN A 216 24.47 2.07 -6.37
CA ASN A 216 23.78 2.25 -5.10
C ASN A 216 24.27 1.20 -4.09
N SER A 217 24.04 1.48 -2.83
CA SER A 217 24.41 0.62 -1.71
C SER A 217 23.17 0.30 -0.89
N HIS A 218 22.97 -0.99 -0.63
CA HIS A 218 22.06 -1.50 0.38
C HIS A 218 22.75 -1.40 1.74
N VAL A 219 22.24 -0.52 2.60
CA VAL A 219 22.85 -0.20 3.89
C VAL A 219 21.92 -0.65 5.03
N PHE A 220 22.43 -1.51 5.90
CA PHE A 220 21.74 -2.03 7.08
C PHE A 220 22.38 -1.43 8.33
N ILE A 221 21.58 -0.74 9.15
CA ILE A 221 22.07 0.02 10.32
C ILE A 221 21.33 -0.48 11.57
N SER A 222 22.07 -0.77 12.64
CA SER A 222 21.50 -1.23 13.91
C SER A 222 22.42 -0.89 15.09
N ASN A 223 21.82 -0.55 16.24
CA ASN A 223 22.57 -0.45 17.50
C ASN A 223 23.01 -1.83 18.03
N ASP A 224 22.40 -2.91 17.54
CA ASP A 224 22.85 -4.28 17.72
C ASP A 224 23.53 -4.78 16.44
N ALA A 225 24.84 -5.02 16.53
CA ALA A 225 25.65 -5.49 15.42
C ALA A 225 25.17 -6.83 14.83
N ALA A 226 24.68 -7.74 15.67
CA ALA A 226 24.20 -9.04 15.22
C ALA A 226 22.95 -8.90 14.34
N LEU A 227 22.06 -7.95 14.65
CA LEU A 227 20.85 -7.70 13.85
C LEU A 227 21.18 -7.13 12.47
N ALA A 228 22.05 -6.12 12.36
CA ALA A 228 22.47 -5.56 11.07
C ALA A 228 23.14 -6.63 10.19
N GLN A 229 24.07 -7.40 10.76
CA GLN A 229 24.75 -8.49 10.04
C GLN A 229 23.79 -9.60 9.61
N ARG A 230 22.80 -9.93 10.45
CA ARG A 230 21.78 -10.92 10.11
C ARG A 230 20.87 -10.44 8.98
N ALA A 231 20.41 -9.19 9.03
CA ALA A 231 19.58 -8.62 7.97
C ALA A 231 20.31 -8.58 6.63
N ALA A 232 21.56 -8.12 6.63
CA ALA A 232 22.45 -8.11 5.47
C ALA A 232 22.64 -9.51 4.87
N ARG A 233 23.00 -10.50 5.70
CA ARG A 233 23.16 -11.90 5.26
C ARG A 233 21.87 -12.48 4.66
N LEU A 234 20.72 -12.27 5.30
CA LEU A 234 19.44 -12.74 4.77
C LEU A 234 19.09 -12.10 3.43
N TRP A 235 19.46 -10.83 3.25
CA TRP A 235 19.28 -10.12 1.99
C TRP A 235 20.17 -10.71 0.89
N ASP A 236 21.46 -10.90 1.16
CA ASP A 236 22.45 -11.52 0.25
C ASP A 236 22.05 -12.93 -0.17
N GLU A 237 21.58 -13.70 0.81
CA GLU A 237 21.05 -15.01 0.56
C GLU A 237 19.91 -14.88 -0.45
N GLY A 238 18.92 -14.04 -0.17
CA GLY A 238 17.91 -13.68 -1.15
C GLY A 238 16.72 -12.99 -0.50
N SER A 239 16.64 -11.68 -0.69
CA SER A 239 15.62 -10.81 -0.10
C SER A 239 14.19 -11.32 -0.29
N SER A 240 13.85 -11.90 -1.44
CA SER A 240 12.51 -12.41 -1.73
C SER A 240 12.15 -13.68 -0.96
N ARG A 241 13.10 -14.61 -0.80
CA ARG A 241 12.86 -15.86 -0.04
C ARG A 241 12.87 -15.62 1.47
N ASN A 242 13.66 -14.64 1.91
CA ASN A 242 13.85 -14.29 3.30
C ASN A 242 12.97 -13.12 3.77
N ALA A 243 12.00 -12.68 2.95
CA ALA A 243 11.22 -11.48 3.19
C ALA A 243 10.48 -11.47 4.55
N VAL A 244 10.03 -12.63 5.05
CA VAL A 244 9.41 -12.74 6.38
C VAL A 244 10.42 -12.39 7.48
N ALA A 245 11.55 -13.08 7.51
CA ALA A 245 12.59 -12.87 8.51
C ALA A 245 13.21 -11.47 8.43
N ILE A 246 13.36 -10.92 7.22
CA ILE A 246 13.83 -9.54 7.03
C ILE A 246 12.82 -8.54 7.58
N GLY A 247 11.53 -8.70 7.29
CA GLY A 247 10.47 -7.84 7.81
C GLY A 247 10.39 -7.85 9.34
N GLU A 248 10.57 -9.02 9.96
CA GLU A 248 10.65 -9.16 11.42
C GLU A 248 11.85 -8.39 12.02
N LEU A 249 13.03 -8.51 11.41
CA LEU A 249 14.22 -7.77 11.85
C LEU A 249 14.04 -6.24 11.72
N MET A 250 13.26 -5.81 10.73
CA MET A 250 12.92 -4.40 10.52
C MET A 250 11.79 -3.91 11.44
N GLY A 251 11.23 -4.77 12.31
CA GLY A 251 10.15 -4.41 13.22
C GLY A 251 8.78 -4.23 12.55
N TYR A 252 8.60 -4.78 11.34
CA TYR A 252 7.36 -4.59 10.59
C TYR A 252 6.21 -5.39 11.19
N PRO A 253 4.96 -4.89 11.15
CA PRO A 253 3.81 -5.64 11.62
C PRO A 253 3.70 -6.99 10.88
N PRO A 254 3.56 -8.14 11.59
CA PRO A 254 3.54 -9.46 10.96
C PRO A 254 2.46 -9.61 9.88
N CYS A 255 1.30 -8.97 10.06
CA CYS A 255 0.23 -8.98 9.05
C CYS A 255 0.60 -8.24 7.76
N CYS A 256 1.37 -7.15 7.86
CA CYS A 256 1.86 -6.41 6.70
C CYS A 256 2.93 -7.21 5.97
N VAL A 257 3.83 -7.85 6.71
CA VAL A 257 4.83 -8.77 6.15
C VAL A 257 4.16 -9.94 5.43
N ALA A 258 3.16 -10.60 6.06
CA ALA A 258 2.40 -11.69 5.44
C ALA A 258 1.72 -11.25 4.13
N ALA A 259 1.06 -10.09 4.14
CA ALA A 259 0.45 -9.54 2.93
C ALA A 259 1.50 -9.25 1.84
N PHE A 260 2.63 -8.65 2.19
CA PHE A 260 3.73 -8.35 1.26
C PHE A 260 4.32 -9.61 0.61
N VAL A 261 4.56 -10.68 1.39
CA VAL A 261 5.11 -11.93 0.82
C VAL A 261 4.11 -12.69 -0.04
N ALA A 262 2.81 -12.45 0.13
CA ALA A 262 1.77 -13.02 -0.69
C ALA A 262 1.73 -12.41 -2.11
N LEU A 263 2.32 -11.23 -2.32
CA LEU A 263 2.28 -10.55 -3.61
C LEU A 263 3.10 -11.26 -4.69
N GLY A 264 2.64 -11.14 -5.93
CA GLY A 264 3.35 -11.63 -7.12
C GLY A 264 4.50 -10.73 -7.55
N GLU A 265 4.29 -9.42 -7.57
CA GLU A 265 5.33 -8.42 -7.81
C GLU A 265 5.51 -7.57 -6.54
N ARG A 266 6.74 -7.51 -6.03
CA ARG A 266 7.09 -6.84 -4.76
C ARG A 266 8.01 -5.65 -4.95
N GLY A 267 8.64 -5.53 -6.12
CA GLY A 267 9.56 -4.47 -6.44
C GLY A 267 8.88 -3.20 -6.95
N ASN A 268 7.61 -3.27 -7.37
CA ASN A 268 6.87 -2.15 -7.96
C ASN A 268 5.99 -1.45 -6.91
N ASN A 269 6.47 -0.32 -6.36
CA ASN A 269 5.78 0.45 -5.32
C ASN A 269 4.39 0.92 -5.77
N ALA A 270 4.24 1.31 -7.03
CA ALA A 270 2.93 1.68 -7.55
C ALA A 270 1.93 0.53 -7.43
N ALA A 271 2.29 -0.66 -7.89
CA ALA A 271 1.46 -1.84 -7.75
C ALA A 271 1.11 -2.14 -6.27
N LEU A 272 2.05 -1.92 -5.34
CA LEU A 272 1.78 -2.07 -3.89
C LEU A 272 0.66 -1.13 -3.42
N THR A 273 0.67 0.13 -3.84
CA THR A 273 -0.38 1.12 -3.53
C THR A 273 -1.73 0.68 -4.10
N TYR A 274 -1.79 0.24 -5.36
CA TYR A 274 -3.03 -0.25 -5.98
C TYR A 274 -3.60 -1.49 -5.26
N VAL A 275 -2.76 -2.49 -4.99
CA VAL A 275 -3.20 -3.70 -4.29
C VAL A 275 -3.71 -3.35 -2.89
N THR A 276 -3.03 -2.45 -2.18
CA THR A 276 -3.45 -1.99 -0.85
C THR A 276 -4.80 -1.27 -0.91
N ALA A 277 -5.01 -0.41 -1.91
CA ALA A 277 -6.28 0.28 -2.12
C ALA A 277 -7.43 -0.69 -2.42
N ALA A 278 -7.23 -1.60 -3.38
CA ALA A 278 -8.21 -2.61 -3.76
C ALA A 278 -8.57 -3.50 -2.57
N ARG A 279 -7.56 -3.97 -1.85
CA ARG A 279 -7.72 -4.77 -0.64
C ARG A 279 -8.48 -4.03 0.46
N SER A 280 -8.19 -2.75 0.66
CA SER A 280 -8.88 -1.94 1.68
C SER A 280 -10.37 -1.84 1.38
N ARG A 281 -10.75 -1.57 0.12
CA ARG A 281 -12.16 -1.54 -0.29
C ARG A 281 -12.82 -2.91 -0.17
N ALA A 282 -12.17 -3.95 -0.68
CA ALA A 282 -12.69 -5.31 -0.69
C ALA A 282 -12.98 -5.87 0.71
N LEU A 283 -12.21 -5.43 1.70
CA LEU A 283 -12.34 -5.85 3.10
C LEU A 283 -13.09 -4.83 3.97
N GLY A 284 -13.67 -3.76 3.40
CA GLY A 284 -14.35 -2.73 4.18
C GLY A 284 -13.44 -2.04 5.21
N ALA A 285 -12.14 -1.95 4.91
CA ALA A 285 -11.17 -1.26 5.76
C ALA A 285 -11.28 0.26 5.55
N THR A 286 -11.14 1.02 6.64
CA THR A 286 -11.03 2.47 6.58
C THR A 286 -9.76 2.89 5.86
N PHE A 287 -9.77 4.06 5.23
CA PHE A 287 -8.55 4.67 4.67
C PHE A 287 -7.99 5.63 5.72
N HIS A 288 -7.12 5.15 6.61
CA HIS A 288 -6.59 5.98 7.68
C HIS A 288 -5.48 6.91 7.16
N ALA A 289 -5.58 8.22 7.42
CA ALA A 289 -4.67 9.25 6.89
C ALA A 289 -3.18 8.93 7.12
N TYR A 290 -2.81 8.42 8.30
CA TYR A 290 -1.42 8.05 8.61
C TYR A 290 -0.78 7.05 7.65
N LEU A 291 -1.59 6.32 6.88
CA LEU A 291 -1.15 5.35 5.90
C LEU A 291 -1.25 5.87 4.46
N ASN A 292 -1.45 7.18 4.25
CA ASN A 292 -1.47 7.82 2.94
C ASN A 292 -0.07 7.92 2.32
N SER A 293 0.42 6.77 1.84
CA SER A 293 1.73 6.63 1.21
C SER A 293 1.90 7.47 -0.06
N ALA A 294 0.79 7.83 -0.73
CA ALA A 294 0.84 8.68 -1.92
C ALA A 294 1.27 10.12 -1.62
N VAL A 295 0.98 10.63 -0.41
CA VAL A 295 1.49 11.92 0.05
C VAL A 295 2.86 11.74 0.69
N ARG A 296 2.98 10.80 1.63
CA ARG A 296 4.24 10.54 2.32
C ARG A 296 4.26 9.15 2.95
N HIS A 297 5.37 8.44 2.77
CA HIS A 297 5.62 7.19 3.51
C HIS A 297 6.00 7.49 4.96
N VAL A 298 5.02 7.47 5.87
CA VAL A 298 5.27 7.60 7.32
C VAL A 298 5.94 6.36 7.89
N ILE A 299 5.60 5.18 7.35
CA ILE A 299 6.21 3.90 7.72
C ILE A 299 6.94 3.30 6.51
N PRO A 300 8.05 2.58 6.73
CA PRO A 300 8.89 2.01 5.68
C PRO A 300 8.38 0.67 5.11
N CYS A 301 7.10 0.35 5.34
CA CYS A 301 6.50 -0.89 4.87
C CYS A 301 5.13 -0.60 4.24
N THR A 302 4.75 -1.39 3.25
CA THR A 302 3.40 -1.36 2.69
C THR A 302 2.43 -1.98 3.70
N PRO A 303 1.39 -1.26 4.14
CA PRO A 303 0.43 -1.83 5.08
C PRO A 303 -0.43 -2.89 4.37
N CYS A 304 -0.91 -3.91 5.10
CA CYS A 304 -1.78 -4.93 4.49
C CYS A 304 -3.16 -4.36 4.06
N SER A 305 -3.54 -3.21 4.58
CA SER A 305 -4.65 -2.35 4.13
C SER A 305 -4.41 -0.95 4.70
N PHE A 306 -5.06 0.07 4.15
CA PHE A 306 -5.03 1.43 4.70
C PHE A 306 -5.80 1.56 6.03
N GLY A 307 -6.46 0.49 6.50
CA GLY A 307 -7.12 0.40 7.80
C GLY A 307 -6.40 -0.51 8.79
N CYS A 308 -5.14 -0.89 8.51
CA CYS A 308 -4.39 -1.80 9.36
C CYS A 308 -4.01 -1.16 10.70
N SER A 309 -4.68 -1.56 11.79
CA SER A 309 -4.48 -1.01 13.13
C SER A 309 -3.04 -1.07 13.63
N LYS A 310 -2.29 -2.14 13.31
CA LYS A 310 -0.88 -2.28 13.69
C LYS A 310 0.02 -1.29 12.93
N ALA A 311 -0.25 -1.07 11.64
CA ALA A 311 0.47 -0.10 10.83
C ALA A 311 0.13 1.34 11.25
N ILE A 312 -1.15 1.63 11.55
CA ILE A 312 -1.60 2.93 12.07
C ILE A 312 -0.88 3.25 13.38
N ARG A 313 -0.82 2.30 14.32
CA ARG A 313 -0.10 2.49 15.59
C ARG A 313 1.40 2.73 15.37
N PHE A 314 2.02 2.06 14.40
CA PHE A 314 3.42 2.32 14.06
C PHE A 314 3.58 3.75 13.50
N ALA A 315 2.79 4.11 12.50
CA ALA A 315 2.81 5.45 11.92
C ALA A 315 2.57 6.56 12.97
N GLY A 316 1.63 6.33 13.91
CA GLY A 316 1.37 7.26 15.01
C GLY A 316 2.60 7.55 15.86
N ARG A 317 3.39 6.53 16.23
CA ARG A 317 4.62 6.73 17.03
C ARG A 317 5.71 7.48 16.27
N VAL A 318 5.78 7.31 14.94
CA VAL A 318 6.67 8.11 14.09
C VAL A 318 6.25 9.58 14.10
N LEU A 319 4.95 9.84 13.92
CA LEU A 319 4.40 11.20 13.93
C LEU A 319 4.52 11.89 15.29
N GLU A 320 4.34 11.14 16.39
CA GLU A 320 4.48 11.64 17.77
C GLU A 320 5.91 12.07 18.12
N ALA A 321 6.91 11.56 17.41
CA ALA A 321 8.31 11.91 17.62
C ALA A 321 8.81 13.08 16.77
N LEU A 322 7.99 13.54 15.83
CA LEU A 322 8.26 14.78 15.10
C LEU A 322 7.98 15.99 16.00
N GLU A 323 8.58 17.13 15.67
CA GLU A 323 8.21 18.40 16.27
C GLU A 323 6.72 18.68 15.99
N SER A 324 6.00 19.25 16.97
CA SER A 324 4.54 19.37 16.94
C SER A 324 4.02 20.12 15.72
N SER A 325 4.68 21.19 15.30
CA SER A 325 4.27 21.95 14.12
C SER A 325 4.49 21.17 12.82
N VAL A 326 5.62 20.46 12.69
CA VAL A 326 5.90 19.54 11.57
C VAL A 326 4.89 18.39 11.53
N SER A 327 4.63 17.75 12.68
CA SER A 327 3.68 16.64 12.81
C SER A 327 2.27 17.07 12.42
N SER A 328 1.82 18.24 12.88
CA SER A 328 0.52 18.82 12.54
C SER A 328 0.39 19.11 11.05
N ALA A 329 1.41 19.76 10.46
CA ALA A 329 1.44 20.04 9.02
C ALA A 329 1.40 18.75 8.18
N LEU A 330 2.18 17.73 8.57
CA LEU A 330 2.18 16.43 7.90
C LEU A 330 0.85 15.70 8.06
N CYS A 331 0.25 15.69 9.24
CA CYS A 331 -1.07 15.10 9.47
C CYS A 331 -2.13 15.74 8.57
N LYS A 332 -2.14 17.08 8.46
CA LYS A 332 -3.03 17.79 7.54
C LYS A 332 -2.80 17.35 6.08
N ALA A 333 -1.54 17.27 5.65
CA ALA A 333 -1.19 16.84 4.31
C ALA A 333 -1.66 15.39 4.01
N LEU A 334 -1.47 14.48 4.96
CA LEU A 334 -1.85 13.07 4.88
C LEU A 334 -3.37 12.84 4.83
N GLY A 335 -4.18 13.74 5.40
CA GLY A 335 -5.64 13.67 5.40
C GLY A 335 -6.30 14.02 4.07
N ARG A 336 -5.54 14.47 3.07
CA ARG A 336 -6.09 14.85 1.76
C ARG A 336 -6.38 13.60 0.91
N PRO A 337 -7.54 13.52 0.27
CA PRO A 337 -7.76 12.53 -0.78
C PRO A 337 -6.76 12.70 -1.93
N VAL A 338 -6.39 11.59 -2.57
CA VAL A 338 -5.40 11.60 -3.66
C VAL A 338 -5.91 10.85 -4.88
N LEU A 339 -5.78 11.42 -6.07
CA LEU A 339 -5.81 10.69 -7.33
C LEU A 339 -4.39 10.20 -7.64
N TYR A 340 -4.17 8.89 -7.48
CA TYR A 340 -2.85 8.27 -7.61
C TYR A 340 -2.76 7.50 -8.93
N PHE A 341 -1.81 7.86 -9.79
CA PHE A 341 -1.51 7.09 -11.00
C PHE A 341 -0.34 6.14 -10.75
N ASP A 342 0.74 6.67 -10.18
CA ASP A 342 1.97 5.98 -9.86
C ASP A 342 2.89 6.84 -8.97
N GLU A 343 4.15 6.43 -8.76
CA GLU A 343 5.10 7.10 -7.85
C GLU A 343 5.53 8.50 -8.33
N ALA A 344 5.34 8.76 -9.62
CA ALA A 344 5.70 10.02 -10.27
C ALA A 344 4.52 10.98 -10.39
N ARG A 345 3.29 10.47 -10.36
CA ARG A 345 2.06 11.23 -10.67
C ARG A 345 0.98 10.93 -9.65
N ALA A 346 0.83 11.86 -8.72
CA ALA A 346 -0.26 11.87 -7.78
C ALA A 346 -0.77 13.29 -7.59
N ILE A 347 -2.09 13.43 -7.39
CA ILE A 347 -2.76 14.73 -7.22
C ILE A 347 -3.53 14.72 -5.91
N ALA A 348 -3.19 15.61 -4.99
CA ALA A 348 -3.94 15.83 -3.76
C ALA A 348 -5.08 16.82 -3.99
N PHE A 349 -6.22 16.59 -3.33
CA PHE A 349 -7.38 17.47 -3.35
C PHE A 349 -7.48 18.26 -2.04
N GLU A 350 -7.34 19.57 -2.12
CA GLU A 350 -7.44 20.50 -0.99
C GLU A 350 -8.89 20.91 -0.72
N GLY A 351 -9.21 21.13 0.56
CA GLY A 351 -10.57 21.47 1.00
C GLY A 351 -11.60 20.36 0.70
N ALA A 352 -11.12 19.13 0.51
CA ALA A 352 -11.90 18.10 -0.13
C ALA A 352 -12.97 17.46 0.79
N ARG A 353 -14.11 17.11 0.21
CA ARG A 353 -15.16 16.28 0.82
C ARG A 353 -15.41 15.07 -0.05
N VAL A 354 -15.33 13.88 0.54
CA VAL A 354 -15.56 12.62 -0.15
C VAL A 354 -16.97 12.13 0.13
N ASP A 355 -17.72 11.81 -0.92
CA ASP A 355 -19.01 11.12 -0.83
C ASP A 355 -19.02 9.88 -1.74
N ALA A 356 -20.14 9.15 -1.76
CA ALA A 356 -20.29 7.95 -2.60
C ALA A 356 -20.26 8.24 -4.12
N LYS A 357 -20.37 9.51 -4.54
CA LYS A 357 -20.46 9.96 -5.93
C LYS A 357 -19.17 10.60 -6.43
N GLY A 358 -18.25 11.01 -5.56
CA GLY A 358 -16.99 11.62 -5.95
C GLY A 358 -16.33 12.46 -4.85
N ILE A 359 -15.47 13.38 -5.29
CA ILE A 359 -14.75 14.31 -4.41
C ILE A 359 -15.11 15.74 -4.81
N GLU A 360 -15.70 16.48 -3.89
CA GLU A 360 -15.77 17.94 -3.99
C GLU A 360 -14.47 18.52 -3.47
N TYR A 361 -13.87 19.48 -4.18
CA TYR A 361 -12.56 20.05 -3.82
C TYR A 361 -12.49 21.55 -4.15
N GLU A 362 -11.63 22.27 -3.44
CA GLU A 362 -11.37 23.70 -3.66
C GLU A 362 -10.18 23.92 -4.60
N GLU A 363 -9.11 23.14 -4.42
CA GLU A 363 -7.89 23.19 -5.21
C GLU A 363 -7.33 21.77 -5.42
N ALA A 364 -6.63 21.55 -6.53
CA ALA A 364 -5.89 20.33 -6.80
C ALA A 364 -4.38 20.65 -6.87
N ARG A 365 -3.54 19.85 -6.23
CA ARG A 365 -2.08 20.03 -6.17
C ARG A 365 -1.36 18.79 -6.66
N PHE A 366 -0.33 18.99 -7.49
CA PHE A 366 0.53 17.91 -7.94
C PHE A 366 1.51 17.57 -6.82
N LEU A 367 1.59 16.30 -6.42
CA LEU A 367 2.47 15.87 -5.33
C LEU A 367 3.91 15.70 -5.83
N PRO A 368 4.93 16.06 -5.03
CA PRO A 368 6.32 15.83 -5.38
C PRO A 368 6.61 14.32 -5.44
N ALA A 369 7.23 13.89 -6.54
CA ALA A 369 7.56 12.49 -6.77
C ALA A 369 8.78 12.05 -5.95
N SER A 370 8.76 10.82 -5.44
CA SER A 370 9.95 10.22 -4.81
C SER A 370 11.03 9.86 -5.84
N ALA A 371 10.63 9.61 -7.08
CA ALA A 371 11.49 9.44 -8.23
C ALA A 371 10.93 10.29 -9.38
N PRO A 372 11.46 11.52 -9.60
CA PRO A 372 10.86 12.47 -10.52
C PRO A 372 10.91 11.99 -11.97
N LEU A 373 9.95 12.47 -12.75
CA LEU A 373 9.95 12.35 -14.21
C LEU A 373 11.06 13.24 -14.80
N ASP A 374 11.30 13.06 -16.10
CA ASP A 374 11.95 14.11 -16.87
C ASP A 374 11.16 15.44 -16.72
N PRO A 375 11.82 16.60 -16.58
CA PRO A 375 11.15 17.88 -16.38
C PRO A 375 10.07 18.22 -17.43
N ASP A 376 10.27 17.83 -18.70
CA ASP A 376 9.29 18.08 -19.76
C ASP A 376 8.06 17.17 -19.61
N GLU A 377 8.28 15.92 -19.20
CA GLU A 377 7.20 14.98 -18.92
C GLU A 377 6.40 15.40 -17.67
N GLU A 378 7.05 15.86 -16.61
CA GLU A 378 6.39 16.42 -15.43
C GLU A 378 5.54 17.63 -15.80
N LEU A 379 6.12 18.59 -16.54
CA LEU A 379 5.40 19.80 -16.96
C LEU A 379 4.20 19.44 -17.83
N ARG A 380 4.35 18.49 -18.76
CA ARG A 380 3.25 17.98 -19.59
C ARG A 380 2.15 17.37 -18.73
N ALA A 381 2.50 16.52 -17.75
CA ALA A 381 1.52 15.90 -16.85
C ALA A 381 0.78 16.97 -16.01
N ARG A 382 1.51 17.92 -15.43
CA ARG A 382 0.94 19.01 -14.62
C ARG A 382 0.01 19.91 -15.43
N ARG A 383 0.34 20.19 -16.70
CA ARG A 383 -0.50 20.92 -17.64
C ARG A 383 -1.77 20.16 -18.00
N LEU A 384 -1.65 18.87 -18.29
CA LEU A 384 -2.79 18.00 -18.58
C LEU A 384 -3.77 17.95 -17.41
N PHE A 385 -3.26 17.70 -16.19
CA PHE A 385 -4.10 17.70 -15.00
C PHE A 385 -4.59 19.10 -14.65
N GLY A 386 -3.83 20.15 -14.96
CA GLY A 386 -4.26 21.55 -14.82
C GLY A 386 -5.48 21.85 -15.68
N ALA A 387 -5.47 21.41 -16.94
CA ALA A 387 -6.63 21.53 -17.83
C ALA A 387 -7.87 20.82 -17.28
N LEU A 388 -7.70 19.58 -16.78
CA LEU A 388 -8.79 18.78 -16.24
C LEU A 388 -9.34 19.36 -14.92
N LEU A 389 -8.46 19.76 -14.00
CA LEU A 389 -8.79 20.05 -12.60
C LEU A 389 -8.80 21.54 -12.24
N ALA A 390 -8.67 22.46 -13.22
CA ALA A 390 -8.64 23.90 -12.92
C ALA A 390 -9.87 24.37 -12.11
N GLY A 391 -9.61 25.08 -11.02
CA GLY A 391 -10.62 25.66 -10.13
C GLY A 391 -11.35 24.64 -9.25
N PRO A 392 -12.22 25.12 -8.35
CA PRO A 392 -13.04 24.28 -7.49
C PRO A 392 -14.04 23.47 -8.31
N GLY A 393 -14.32 22.24 -7.88
CA GLY A 393 -15.23 21.36 -8.62
C GLY A 393 -15.52 20.04 -7.92
N LYS A 394 -16.26 19.18 -8.63
CA LYS A 394 -16.50 17.79 -8.21
C LYS A 394 -15.84 16.83 -9.18
N PHE A 395 -14.82 16.10 -8.69
CA PHE A 395 -14.16 15.02 -9.40
C PHE A 395 -14.96 13.72 -9.25
N VAL A 396 -15.22 13.05 -10.36
CA VAL A 396 -15.90 11.76 -10.41
C VAL A 396 -15.05 10.79 -11.22
N MET A 397 -14.76 9.63 -10.63
CA MET A 397 -14.06 8.53 -11.30
C MET A 397 -15.06 7.46 -11.71
N LYS A 398 -15.12 7.20 -13.02
CA LYS A 398 -15.84 6.06 -13.60
C LYS A 398 -14.82 5.08 -14.19
N ASP A 399 -15.28 3.90 -14.59
CA ASP A 399 -14.42 2.86 -15.15
C ASP A 399 -13.64 3.36 -16.37
N ASP A 400 -14.28 4.10 -17.27
CA ASP A 400 -13.73 4.52 -18.55
C ASP A 400 -13.37 6.01 -18.65
N VAL A 401 -13.69 6.82 -17.63
CA VAL A 401 -13.52 8.28 -17.71
C VAL A 401 -13.29 8.92 -16.35
N PHE A 402 -12.46 9.97 -16.34
CA PHE A 402 -12.43 10.94 -15.26
C PHE A 402 -13.24 12.18 -15.65
N GLU A 403 -14.16 12.59 -14.77
CA GLU A 403 -15.00 13.76 -14.98
C GLU A 403 -14.77 14.82 -13.90
N VAL A 404 -14.81 16.09 -14.30
CA VAL A 404 -14.80 17.23 -13.38
C VAL A 404 -15.98 18.13 -13.68
N HIS A 405 -16.87 18.28 -12.70
CA HIS A 405 -18.06 19.14 -12.76
C HIS A 405 -17.72 20.46 -12.08
N ALA A 406 -17.61 21.56 -12.84
CA ALA A 406 -17.22 22.87 -12.32
C ALA A 406 -17.90 24.00 -13.11
N GLY A 407 -18.50 24.98 -12.42
CA GLY A 407 -19.07 26.18 -13.05
C GLY A 407 -20.11 25.91 -14.14
N GLY A 408 -20.90 24.85 -14.03
CA GLY A 408 -21.88 24.44 -15.06
C GLY A 408 -21.28 23.71 -16.27
N THR A 409 -19.97 23.46 -16.27
CA THR A 409 -19.27 22.70 -17.31
C THR A 409 -18.84 21.33 -16.80
N VAL A 410 -18.71 20.36 -17.72
CA VAL A 410 -18.17 19.03 -17.42
C VAL A 410 -16.97 18.78 -18.32
N ARG A 411 -15.79 18.62 -17.73
CA ARG A 411 -14.57 18.22 -18.41
C ARG A 411 -14.39 16.71 -18.27
N ARG A 412 -13.96 16.04 -19.34
CA ARG A 412 -13.86 14.59 -19.39
C ARG A 412 -12.61 14.13 -20.09
N ILE A 413 -11.87 13.22 -19.46
CA ILE A 413 -10.74 12.54 -20.08
C ILE A 413 -10.92 11.03 -19.96
N ALA A 414 -10.91 10.33 -21.10
CA ALA A 414 -11.12 8.89 -21.14
C ALA A 414 -9.88 8.14 -20.65
N ARG A 415 -10.09 6.93 -20.13
CA ARG A 415 -9.07 6.06 -19.57
C ARG A 415 -8.79 4.92 -20.54
N THR A 416 -7.52 4.64 -20.81
CA THR A 416 -7.11 3.48 -21.63
C THR A 416 -7.19 2.17 -20.85
N ASN A 417 -7.15 2.26 -19.50
CA ASN A 417 -7.28 1.12 -18.61
C ASN A 417 -8.11 1.51 -17.37
N PRO A 418 -9.23 0.82 -17.07
CA PRO A 418 -10.09 1.14 -15.93
C PRO A 418 -9.45 0.92 -14.56
N LYS A 419 -8.28 0.26 -14.51
CA LYS A 419 -7.50 0.10 -13.28
C LYS A 419 -6.47 1.21 -13.07
N LEU A 420 -6.12 2.01 -14.08
CA LEU A 420 -5.04 3.01 -13.97
C LEU A 420 -5.59 4.38 -13.57
N GLY A 421 -4.98 4.98 -12.55
CA GLY A 421 -5.52 6.12 -11.81
C GLY A 421 -6.55 5.64 -10.79
N VAL A 422 -6.13 5.55 -9.52
CA VAL A 422 -6.97 5.13 -8.40
C VAL A 422 -7.21 6.30 -7.46
N LEU A 423 -8.47 6.47 -7.07
CA LEU A 423 -8.84 7.43 -6.04
C LEU A 423 -8.58 6.84 -4.64
N LEU A 424 -7.77 7.51 -3.84
CA LEU A 424 -7.50 7.17 -2.44
C LEU A 424 -8.30 8.12 -1.54
N PRO A 425 -9.48 7.69 -1.05
CA PRO A 425 -10.43 8.55 -0.33
C PRO A 425 -10.06 8.72 1.14
N PHE A 426 -8.81 9.10 1.43
CA PHE A 426 -8.42 9.42 2.81
C PHE A 426 -9.32 10.54 3.34
N PRO A 427 -9.94 10.37 4.51
CA PRO A 427 -10.86 11.35 5.03
C PRO A 427 -10.07 12.57 5.51
N VAL A 428 -10.63 13.75 5.24
CA VAL A 428 -10.30 14.98 5.97
C VAL A 428 -10.98 14.90 7.33
N GLU A 429 -10.70 13.86 8.11
CA GLU A 429 -11.05 13.89 9.52
C GLU A 429 -10.14 14.93 10.19
N GLU A 430 -10.70 15.69 11.14
CA GLU A 430 -9.84 16.27 12.17
C GLU A 430 -9.13 15.08 12.80
N ILE A 431 -7.88 14.85 12.41
CA ILE A 431 -6.97 13.95 13.11
C ILE A 431 -6.92 14.54 14.51
N ALA A 432 -7.79 14.02 15.38
CA ALA A 432 -7.87 14.43 16.76
C ALA A 432 -6.45 14.18 17.28
N GLN A 433 -5.72 15.27 17.54
CA GLN A 433 -4.36 15.16 18.05
C GLN A 433 -4.45 14.18 19.21
N PRO A 434 -3.72 13.05 19.17
CA PRO A 434 -3.80 12.06 20.24
C PRO A 434 -3.61 12.83 21.53
N ALA A 435 -4.64 12.82 22.39
CA ALA A 435 -4.69 13.67 23.55
C ALA A 435 -3.36 13.52 24.29
N LEU A 436 -2.52 14.56 24.21
CA LEU A 436 -1.08 14.54 24.50
C LEU A 436 -0.82 14.48 26.01
N LYS A 437 -1.74 13.88 26.78
CA LYS A 437 -1.81 13.98 28.23
C LYS A 437 -2.13 12.63 28.87
N HIS A 438 -1.11 12.12 29.56
CA HIS A 438 -1.16 11.17 30.67
C HIS A 438 -1.59 9.73 30.38
N ARG A 439 -0.61 8.82 30.24
CA ARG A 439 -0.56 7.49 30.89
C ARG A 439 0.66 6.65 30.46
N LEU A 440 1.88 7.15 30.69
CA LEU A 440 3.09 6.31 30.69
C LEU A 440 3.96 6.66 31.91
N ARG A 441 3.40 6.46 33.10
CA ARG A 441 4.10 6.36 34.39
C ARG A 441 3.12 5.71 35.38
N THR A 442 3.02 4.38 35.39
CA THR A 442 2.63 3.59 36.59
C THR A 442 2.74 2.06 36.47
N ASP A 443 3.08 1.44 35.33
CA ASP A 443 3.07 -0.05 35.24
C ASP A 443 4.47 -0.69 35.21
N THR A 444 5.41 -0.19 36.01
CA THR A 444 6.64 -0.92 36.36
C THR A 444 6.89 -0.85 37.86
N GLN A 445 5.97 -1.38 38.65
CA GLN A 445 6.23 -1.82 40.04
C GLN A 445 5.05 -2.63 40.57
N SER A 446 4.85 -3.84 40.04
CA SER A 446 4.14 -4.93 40.72
C SER A 446 4.09 -6.13 39.80
N GLU A 447 5.10 -7.00 39.88
CA GLU A 447 4.95 -8.46 39.98
C GLU A 447 6.32 -9.14 39.94
N ARG A 448 6.72 -9.66 41.11
CA ARG A 448 7.48 -10.88 41.42
C ARG A 448 8.81 -11.16 40.73
#